data_AF-A0A352XUY4-F1
#
_entry.id   AF-A0A352XUY4-F1
#
_cell.length_a   1.000
_cell.length_b   1.000
_cell.length_c   1.000
_cell.angle_alpha   90.00
_cell.angle_beta   90.00
_cell.angle_gamma   90.00
#
_symmetry.space_group_name_H-M   'P 1'
#
loop_
_entity.id
_entity.type
_entity.pdbx_description
1 polymer ?
#
loop_
_entity_poly.entity_id
_entity_poly.type
_entity_poly.pdbx_seq_one_letter_code
_entity_poly.pdbx_strand_id
1 'polypeptide(L)'
;MVAARTSRTPTPPPRQVGPIVHASHTIEDWLALYWQKLNLPTQELGKLAITQDRQEFMHWTGKRLSSMVLGCYCYLPAPHHSQVGAQKRPRISSHLQALPVFEDALQLHLPSHRHLIFIEPDMQPQSIEVTVAHELIHLADRVKGTPRRHRHHGYDSIAADEAAITGYGLEELRRLLHEESMRREALRRTRRPIRYLYVCPNCGNQYPRTRRYSQSVSCSKCDKTYNPQYKLLLRA
;
A
#
# COMPACT_ATOMS: atom_id res chain seq x y z
N MET A 1 -22.22 -1.78 -23.28
CA MET A 1 -22.04 -0.41 -22.74
C MET A 1 -20.87 -0.45 -21.75
N VAL A 2 -19.72 0.08 -22.13
CA VAL A 2 -18.56 0.17 -21.24
C VAL A 2 -18.78 1.40 -20.36
N ALA A 3 -19.09 1.20 -19.09
CA ALA A 3 -19.21 2.29 -18.14
C ALA A 3 -17.90 3.10 -18.15
N ALA A 4 -18.01 4.38 -18.50
CA ALA A 4 -16.89 5.31 -18.44
C ALA A 4 -16.31 5.27 -17.02
N ARG A 5 -15.05 4.87 -16.88
CA ARG A 5 -14.32 4.99 -15.61
C ARG A 5 -14.21 6.49 -15.34
N THR A 6 -15.09 7.02 -14.51
CA THR A 6 -14.93 8.35 -13.94
C THR A 6 -13.57 8.37 -13.26
N SER A 7 -12.62 9.12 -13.83
CA SER A 7 -11.36 9.44 -13.19
C SER A 7 -11.68 10.30 -11.96
N ARG A 8 -12.08 9.65 -10.86
CA ARG A 8 -12.18 10.33 -9.57
C ARG A 8 -10.77 10.77 -9.22
N THR A 9 -10.54 12.07 -9.31
CA THR A 9 -9.33 12.70 -8.79
C THR A 9 -9.17 12.29 -7.33
N PRO A 10 -7.95 11.94 -6.88
CA PRO A 10 -7.71 11.64 -5.48
C PRO A 10 -8.12 12.83 -4.62
N THR A 11 -8.81 12.56 -3.51
CA THR A 11 -9.15 13.58 -2.52
C THR A 11 -8.26 13.33 -1.31
N PRO A 12 -7.22 14.14 -1.08
CA PRO A 12 -6.34 13.94 0.06
C PRO A 12 -7.11 14.04 1.38
N PRO A 13 -6.54 13.50 2.49
CA PRO A 13 -7.18 13.61 3.81
C PRO A 13 -7.48 15.08 4.17
N PRO A 14 -8.56 15.33 4.93
CA PRO A 14 -8.90 16.67 5.38
C PRO A 14 -7.78 17.27 6.23
N ARG A 15 -7.50 18.57 6.07
CA ARG A 15 -6.45 19.22 6.86
C ARG A 15 -6.91 19.38 8.31
N GLN A 16 -6.07 18.97 9.27
CA GLN A 16 -6.31 19.13 10.70
C GLN A 16 -4.98 19.25 11.45
N VAL A 17 -5.00 19.71 12.71
CA VAL A 17 -3.78 19.95 13.49
C VAL A 17 -3.03 18.64 13.80
N GLY A 18 -3.77 17.59 14.13
CA GLY A 18 -3.23 16.29 14.53
C GLY A 18 -3.16 15.25 13.41
N PRO A 19 -2.65 14.04 13.73
CA PRO A 19 -2.72 12.93 12.80
C PRO A 19 -4.20 12.55 12.56
N ILE A 20 -4.51 12.06 11.37
CA ILE A 20 -5.78 11.36 11.13
C ILE A 20 -5.53 9.89 11.42
N VAL A 21 -6.30 9.31 12.35
CA VAL A 21 -6.23 7.89 12.65
C VAL A 21 -7.62 7.29 12.55
N HIS A 22 -7.92 6.70 11.40
CA HIS A 22 -9.14 5.95 11.15
C HIS A 22 -8.82 4.44 11.27
N ALA A 23 -8.40 4.03 12.45
CA ALA A 23 -7.89 2.70 12.75
C ALA A 23 -8.33 2.24 14.14
N SER A 24 -8.09 0.97 14.47
CA SER A 24 -8.34 0.45 15.81
C SER A 24 -7.42 1.07 16.86
N HIS A 25 -7.86 1.07 18.12
CA HIS A 25 -7.07 1.59 19.25
C HIS A 25 -5.70 0.88 19.39
N THR A 26 -5.63 -0.41 19.06
CA THR A 26 -4.36 -1.15 19.03
C THR A 26 -3.34 -0.54 18.06
N ILE A 27 -3.78 0.02 16.93
CA ILE A 27 -2.88 0.71 16.00
C ILE A 27 -2.44 2.05 16.57
N GLU A 28 -3.28 2.76 17.32
CA GLU A 28 -2.90 3.99 18.01
C GLU A 28 -1.80 3.72 19.05
N ASP A 29 -1.95 2.65 19.83
CA ASP A 29 -0.96 2.23 20.83
C ASP A 29 0.40 1.91 20.17
N TRP A 30 0.38 1.12 19.10
CA TRP A 30 1.60 0.79 18.35
C TRP A 30 2.19 2.01 17.65
N LEU A 31 1.35 2.90 17.11
CA LEU A 31 1.79 4.15 16.54
C LEU A 31 2.56 4.96 17.59
N ALA A 32 1.98 5.18 18.77
CA ALA A 32 2.64 5.94 19.84
C ALA A 32 3.98 5.30 20.26
N LEU A 33 3.98 3.98 20.49
CA LEU A 33 5.18 3.25 20.90
C LEU A 33 6.30 3.35 19.85
N TYR A 34 5.99 3.04 18.58
CA TYR A 34 7.00 3.01 17.53
C TYR A 34 7.40 4.41 17.06
N TRP A 35 6.52 5.40 17.18
CA TRP A 35 6.88 6.80 16.96
C TRP A 35 7.99 7.24 17.92
N GLN A 36 7.87 6.86 19.20
CA GLN A 36 8.90 7.13 20.20
C GLN A 36 10.18 6.34 19.93
N LYS A 37 10.09 5.02 19.68
CA LYS A 37 11.27 4.18 19.41
C LYS A 37 12.07 4.63 18.18
N LEU A 38 11.38 5.08 17.13
CA LEU A 38 12.03 5.60 15.91
C LEU A 38 12.52 7.05 16.04
N ASN A 39 12.24 7.71 17.17
CA ASN A 39 12.55 9.10 17.44
C ASN A 39 12.03 10.04 16.33
N LEU A 40 10.77 9.84 15.94
CA LEU A 40 10.15 10.64 14.88
C LEU A 40 9.76 12.04 15.39
N PRO A 41 10.05 13.12 14.63
CA PRO A 41 9.69 14.48 15.04
C PRO A 41 8.18 14.66 15.20
N THR A 42 7.74 15.28 16.28
CA THR A 42 6.31 15.57 16.55
C THR A 42 5.65 16.41 15.45
N GLN A 43 6.43 17.23 14.75
CA GLN A 43 5.99 18.05 13.61
C GLN A 43 5.51 17.21 12.42
N GLU A 44 5.99 15.97 12.28
CA GLU A 44 5.54 15.05 11.23
C GLU A 44 4.23 14.36 11.58
N LEU A 45 3.84 14.35 12.87
CA LEU A 45 2.62 13.68 13.32
C LEU A 45 1.38 14.36 12.74
N GLY A 46 1.35 15.70 12.70
CA GLY A 46 0.27 16.46 12.04
C GLY A 46 0.19 16.24 10.52
N LYS A 47 1.19 15.59 9.91
CA LYS A 47 1.21 15.27 8.47
C LYS A 47 0.86 13.80 8.20
N LEU A 48 0.51 13.02 9.23
CA LEU A 48 0.21 11.60 9.13
C LEU A 48 -1.29 11.33 9.05
N ALA A 49 -1.70 10.52 8.07
CA ALA A 49 -3.02 9.91 8.04
C ALA A 49 -2.88 8.38 7.95
N ILE A 50 -3.56 7.67 8.84
CA ILE A 50 -3.62 6.20 8.89
C ILE A 50 -5.06 5.76 8.72
N THR A 51 -5.29 4.72 7.93
CA THR A 51 -6.61 4.08 7.80
C THR A 51 -6.52 2.57 7.70
N GLN A 52 -7.55 1.88 8.21
CA GLN A 52 -7.79 0.46 7.94
C GLN A 52 -8.82 0.21 6.82
N ASP A 53 -9.39 1.27 6.24
CA ASP A 53 -10.30 1.17 5.10
C ASP A 53 -9.54 1.33 3.77
N ARG A 54 -9.58 0.26 2.96
CA ARG A 54 -8.97 0.24 1.62
C ARG A 54 -9.63 1.23 0.67
N GLN A 55 -10.94 1.49 0.80
CA GLN A 55 -11.66 2.44 -0.05
C GLN A 55 -11.23 3.87 0.27
N GLU A 56 -11.13 4.20 1.55
CA GLU A 56 -10.61 5.48 2.01
C GLU A 56 -9.17 5.70 1.55
N PHE A 57 -8.28 4.73 1.74
CA PHE A 57 -6.90 4.84 1.25
C PHE A 57 -6.83 5.02 -0.27
N MET A 58 -7.69 4.32 -1.02
CA MET A 58 -7.82 4.50 -2.47
C MET A 58 -8.35 5.90 -2.81
N HIS A 59 -9.26 6.45 -2.02
CA HIS A 59 -9.78 7.80 -2.20
C HIS A 59 -8.67 8.84 -2.00
N TRP A 60 -7.85 8.69 -0.96
CA TRP A 60 -6.72 9.58 -0.67
C TRP A 60 -5.61 9.52 -1.71
N THR A 61 -5.28 8.33 -2.20
CA THR A 61 -4.10 8.12 -3.06
C THR A 61 -4.42 7.99 -4.54
N GLY A 62 -5.67 7.69 -4.91
CA GLY A 62 -6.06 7.22 -6.23
C GLY A 62 -5.57 5.80 -6.56
N LYS A 63 -4.89 5.12 -5.64
CA LYS A 63 -4.28 3.80 -5.86
C LYS A 63 -5.15 2.71 -5.27
N ARG A 64 -5.51 1.74 -6.11
CA ARG A 64 -6.21 0.54 -5.64
C ARG A 64 -5.22 -0.49 -5.12
N LEU A 65 -5.30 -0.80 -3.83
CA LEU A 65 -4.48 -1.85 -3.22
C LEU A 65 -4.97 -3.25 -3.63
N SER A 66 -4.03 -4.18 -3.79
CA SER A 66 -4.33 -5.61 -3.93
C SER A 66 -4.88 -6.15 -2.60
N SER A 67 -5.78 -7.13 -2.66
CA SER A 67 -6.35 -7.77 -1.45
C SER A 67 -5.32 -8.49 -0.58
N MET A 68 -4.14 -8.77 -1.13
CA MET A 68 -3.03 -9.41 -0.42
C MET A 68 -2.10 -8.41 0.27
N VAL A 69 -2.29 -7.10 0.07
CA VAL A 69 -1.49 -6.05 0.73
C VAL A 69 -1.86 -6.01 2.21
N LEU A 70 -0.86 -6.21 3.07
CA LEU A 70 -0.98 -6.18 4.53
C LEU A 70 -0.79 -4.76 5.08
N GLY A 71 0.19 -4.02 4.56
CA GLY A 71 0.43 -2.61 4.85
C GLY A 71 0.81 -1.83 3.60
N CYS A 72 0.62 -0.52 3.61
CA CYS A 72 1.16 0.34 2.57
C CYS A 72 1.39 1.78 3.05
N TYR A 73 2.63 2.22 2.96
CA TYR A 73 3.01 3.63 3.07
C TYR A 73 3.05 4.32 1.71
N CYS A 74 2.46 5.51 1.64
CA CYS A 74 2.52 6.39 0.49
C CYS A 74 2.83 7.82 0.93
N TYR A 75 3.77 8.46 0.25
CA TYR A 75 4.05 9.89 0.45
C TYR A 75 3.43 10.73 -0.66
N LEU A 76 2.64 11.74 -0.29
CA LEU A 76 2.14 12.76 -1.22
C LEU A 76 3.12 13.93 -1.27
N PRO A 77 3.73 14.24 -2.44
CA PRO A 77 4.55 15.44 -2.57
C PRO A 77 3.68 16.69 -2.33
N ALA A 78 4.31 17.75 -1.82
CA ALA A 78 3.65 19.05 -1.80
C ALA A 78 3.17 19.36 -3.22
N PRO A 79 1.95 19.91 -3.40
CA PRO A 79 1.58 20.44 -4.70
C PRO A 79 2.67 21.43 -5.11
N HIS A 80 3.36 21.12 -6.20
CA HIS A 80 4.25 22.08 -6.81
C HIS A 80 3.37 23.27 -7.18
N HIS A 81 3.49 24.37 -6.44
CA HIS A 81 3.12 25.66 -7.00
C HIS A 81 3.99 25.79 -8.25
N SER A 82 3.41 25.48 -9.40
CA SER A 82 4.03 25.82 -10.68
C SER A 82 4.38 27.29 -10.54
N GLN A 83 5.68 27.60 -10.53
CA GLN A 83 6.12 28.96 -10.63
C GLN A 83 5.40 29.54 -11.84
N VAL A 84 4.56 30.53 -11.58
CA VAL A 84 3.85 31.29 -12.60
C VAL A 84 4.94 31.90 -13.49
N GLY A 85 5.13 31.31 -14.66
CA GLY A 85 6.27 31.60 -15.52
C GLY A 85 5.98 31.28 -16.97
N ALA A 86 4.97 31.94 -17.55
CA ALA A 86 4.97 32.48 -18.92
C ALA A 86 3.59 33.09 -19.20
N GLN A 87 3.50 34.41 -19.01
CA GLN A 87 2.39 35.21 -19.48
C GLN A 87 2.19 35.00 -20.99
N LYS A 88 1.02 34.52 -21.39
CA LYS A 88 0.37 34.98 -22.62
C LYS A 88 -0.97 35.59 -22.22
N ARG A 89 -1.00 36.93 -22.18
CA ARG A 89 -2.25 37.71 -22.18
C ARG A 89 -3.12 37.24 -23.35
N PRO A 90 -4.45 37.18 -23.16
CA PRO A 90 -5.23 38.34 -23.58
C PRO A 90 -6.33 38.79 -22.60
N ARG A 91 -6.59 40.08 -22.75
CA ARG A 91 -7.70 40.98 -22.37
C ARG A 91 -8.94 40.44 -21.62
N ILE A 92 -9.18 41.09 -20.47
CA ILE A 92 -10.40 41.79 -20.03
C ILE A 92 -11.76 41.13 -20.37
N SER A 93 -12.47 40.67 -19.34
CA SER A 93 -13.80 41.22 -19.01
C SER A 93 -14.17 40.94 -17.55
N SER A 94 -14.52 42.00 -16.86
CA SER A 94 -15.17 42.09 -15.55
C SER A 94 -16.53 41.37 -15.53
N HIS A 95 -16.82 40.57 -14.51
CA HIS A 95 -17.85 40.83 -13.49
C HIS A 95 -18.14 39.59 -12.62
N LEU A 96 -18.50 39.88 -11.36
CA LEU A 96 -19.05 39.02 -10.30
C LEU A 96 -18.04 38.29 -9.38
N GLN A 97 -17.75 39.02 -8.30
CA GLN A 97 -17.16 38.57 -7.05
C GLN A 97 -18.05 37.51 -6.37
N ALA A 98 -17.51 36.33 -6.16
CA ALA A 98 -17.84 35.48 -5.01
C ALA A 98 -16.57 35.42 -4.15
N LEU A 99 -16.64 35.94 -2.92
CA LEU A 99 -15.54 35.94 -1.95
C LEU A 99 -15.26 34.50 -1.44
N PRO A 100 -14.06 33.91 -1.64
CA PRO A 100 -13.63 32.69 -0.96
C PRO A 100 -12.49 32.96 0.06
N VAL A 101 -12.27 34.22 0.45
CA VAL A 101 -10.95 34.65 0.96
C VAL A 101 -10.68 34.31 2.43
N PHE A 102 -11.70 34.03 3.26
CA PHE A 102 -11.48 33.85 4.71
C PHE A 102 -11.26 32.38 5.15
N GLU A 103 -11.88 31.40 4.50
CA GLU A 103 -11.66 29.98 4.86
C GLU A 103 -10.33 29.44 4.33
N ASP A 104 -9.91 29.90 3.15
CA ASP A 104 -8.69 29.42 2.48
C ASP A 104 -7.41 29.85 3.23
N ALA A 105 -7.44 31.02 3.87
CA ALA A 105 -6.34 31.54 4.70
C ALA A 105 -6.11 30.71 5.97
N LEU A 106 -7.17 30.21 6.61
CA LEU A 106 -7.07 29.32 7.77
C LEU A 106 -6.67 27.90 7.36
N GLN A 107 -7.13 27.42 6.21
CA GLN A 107 -6.73 26.10 5.68
C GLN A 107 -5.27 26.06 5.23
N LEU A 108 -4.68 27.17 4.82
CA LEU A 108 -3.25 27.28 4.47
C LEU A 108 -2.30 27.04 5.65
N HIS A 109 -2.76 27.23 6.89
CA HIS A 109 -1.95 27.01 8.10
C HIS A 109 -2.05 25.59 8.66
N LEU A 110 -3.08 24.83 8.26
CA LEU A 110 -3.20 23.44 8.68
C LEU A 110 -2.25 22.55 7.86
N PRO A 111 -1.51 21.64 8.51
CA PRO A 111 -0.64 20.73 7.79
C PRO A 111 -1.46 19.88 6.81
N SER A 112 -1.01 19.83 5.56
CA SER A 112 -1.50 18.83 4.62
C SER A 112 -0.93 17.48 5.03
N HIS A 113 -1.79 16.47 5.20
CA HIS A 113 -1.31 15.11 5.42
C HIS A 113 -0.56 14.63 4.18
N ARG A 114 0.71 14.26 4.39
CA ARG A 114 1.62 13.81 3.33
C ARG A 114 2.05 12.38 3.53
N HIS A 115 2.03 11.88 4.76
CA HIS A 115 2.34 10.51 5.10
C HIS A 115 1.02 9.75 5.20
N LEU A 116 0.76 8.86 4.26
CA LEU A 116 -0.45 8.06 4.23
C LEU A 116 -0.09 6.61 4.50
N ILE A 117 -0.72 5.98 5.50
CA ILE A 117 -0.52 4.58 5.85
C ILE A 117 -1.85 3.84 5.76
N PHE A 118 -1.81 2.69 5.11
CA PHE A 118 -2.86 1.68 5.19
C PHE A 118 -2.36 0.49 6.00
N ILE A 119 -3.19 -0.02 6.91
CA ILE A 119 -2.97 -1.29 7.62
C ILE A 119 -4.18 -2.19 7.44
N GLU A 120 -3.98 -3.44 7.06
CA GLU A 120 -5.06 -4.40 6.93
C GLU A 120 -5.64 -4.77 8.31
N PRO A 121 -6.97 -4.62 8.51
CA PRO A 121 -7.59 -4.92 9.80
C PRO A 121 -7.70 -6.41 10.10
N ASP A 122 -7.89 -7.26 9.09
CA ASP A 122 -8.02 -8.71 9.27
C ASP A 122 -6.65 -9.39 9.19
N MET A 123 -5.82 -9.15 10.21
CA MET A 123 -4.54 -9.81 10.45
C MET A 123 -4.46 -10.30 11.90
N GLN A 124 -3.55 -11.23 12.17
CA GLN A 124 -3.21 -11.56 13.56
C GLN A 124 -2.61 -10.34 14.27
N PRO A 125 -2.81 -10.17 15.60
CA PRO A 125 -2.32 -8.99 16.34
C PRO A 125 -0.81 -8.73 16.18
N GLN A 126 0.02 -9.77 16.23
CA GLN A 126 1.47 -9.65 16.02
C GLN A 126 1.82 -9.21 14.59
N SER A 127 1.05 -9.67 13.60
CA SER A 127 1.22 -9.23 12.21
C SER A 127 0.80 -7.77 12.01
N ILE A 128 -0.23 -7.30 12.72
CA ILE A 128 -0.60 -5.86 12.75
C ILE A 128 0.55 -5.04 13.30
N GLU A 129 1.10 -5.43 14.46
CA GLU A 129 2.22 -4.75 15.11
C GLU A 129 3.43 -4.61 14.17
N VAL A 130 3.89 -5.75 13.61
CA VAL A 130 5.04 -5.78 12.70
C VAL A 130 4.78 -4.92 11.46
N THR A 131 3.56 -4.95 10.92
CA THR A 131 3.19 -4.12 9.76
C THR A 131 3.20 -2.63 10.11
N VAL A 132 2.69 -2.23 11.28
CA VAL A 132 2.76 -0.82 11.74
C VAL A 132 4.22 -0.37 11.85
N ALA A 133 5.08 -1.19 12.47
CA ALA A 133 6.51 -0.91 12.55
C ALA A 133 7.15 -0.76 11.16
N HIS A 134 6.86 -1.67 10.22
CA HIS A 134 7.35 -1.63 8.84
C HIS A 134 6.99 -0.31 8.13
N GLU A 135 5.72 0.10 8.19
CA GLU A 135 5.28 1.33 7.52
C GLU A 135 5.84 2.58 8.18
N LEU A 136 6.06 2.57 9.50
CA LEU A 136 6.72 3.67 10.21
C LEU A 136 8.22 3.75 9.92
N ILE A 137 8.89 2.63 9.65
CA ILE A 137 10.29 2.63 9.18
C ILE A 137 10.39 3.34 7.83
N HIS A 138 9.47 3.07 6.88
CA HIS A 138 9.42 3.82 5.61
C HIS A 138 9.19 5.31 5.80
N LEU A 139 8.32 5.67 6.75
CA LEU A 139 8.10 7.06 7.12
C LEU A 139 9.39 7.67 7.68
N ALA A 140 10.05 7.01 8.63
CA ALA A 140 11.28 7.47 9.25
C ALA A 140 12.40 7.69 8.22
N ASP A 141 12.58 6.76 7.29
CA ASP A 141 13.53 6.90 6.20
C ASP A 141 13.23 8.12 5.33
N ARG A 142 11.94 8.40 5.08
CA ARG A 142 11.54 9.59 4.32
C ARG A 142 11.90 10.86 5.07
N VAL A 143 11.63 10.92 6.37
CA VAL A 143 11.92 12.08 7.23
C VAL A 143 13.42 12.32 7.34
N LYS A 144 14.22 11.25 7.41
CA LYS A 144 15.70 11.30 7.41
C LYS A 144 16.32 11.63 6.04
N GLY A 145 15.51 11.73 4.98
CA GLY A 145 15.99 12.02 3.62
C GLY A 145 16.59 10.81 2.89
N THR A 146 16.39 9.60 3.40
CA THR A 146 16.88 8.33 2.83
C THR A 146 15.76 7.38 2.40
N PRO A 147 14.73 7.83 1.63
CA PRO A 147 13.57 7.02 1.33
C PRO A 147 13.92 5.76 0.52
N ARG A 148 13.67 4.58 1.10
CA ARG A 148 13.76 3.31 0.40
C ARG A 148 12.50 3.10 -0.45
N ARG A 149 12.66 2.54 -1.65
CA ARG A 149 11.51 2.15 -2.47
C ARG A 149 11.00 0.79 -2.03
N HIS A 150 9.68 0.63 -1.88
CA HIS A 150 9.09 -0.64 -1.44
C HIS A 150 9.44 -1.84 -2.34
N ARG A 151 9.70 -1.62 -3.63
CA ARG A 151 10.04 -2.67 -4.60
C ARG A 151 11.50 -3.14 -4.55
N HIS A 152 12.39 -2.40 -3.89
CA HIS A 152 13.84 -2.57 -4.00
C HIS A 152 14.54 -3.00 -2.72
N HIS A 153 13.81 -3.07 -1.61
CA HIS A 153 14.35 -3.66 -0.40
C HIS A 153 13.93 -5.14 -0.43
N GLY A 154 14.90 -6.05 -0.62
CA GLY A 154 14.68 -7.48 -0.58
C GLY A 154 14.09 -7.91 0.78
N TYR A 155 13.56 -9.13 0.84
CA TYR A 155 12.86 -9.71 2.00
C TYR A 155 13.51 -9.39 3.36
N ASP A 156 14.84 -9.27 3.40
CA ASP A 156 15.60 -9.09 4.64
C ASP A 156 16.10 -7.66 4.93
N SER A 157 16.01 -6.72 3.98
CA SER A 157 16.70 -5.41 4.14
C SER A 157 15.97 -4.41 5.05
N ILE A 158 14.70 -4.66 5.38
CA ILE A 158 13.97 -3.96 6.45
C ILE A 158 13.77 -4.87 7.66
N ALA A 159 13.85 -6.19 7.48
CA ALA A 159 13.65 -7.16 8.56
C ALA A 159 14.61 -6.95 9.75
N ALA A 160 15.85 -6.49 9.50
CA ALA A 160 16.77 -6.15 10.59
C ALA A 160 16.31 -4.93 11.40
N ASP A 161 15.78 -3.90 10.73
CA ASP A 161 15.22 -2.71 11.39
C ASP A 161 13.93 -3.06 12.14
N GLU A 162 13.07 -3.91 11.54
CA GLU A 162 11.89 -4.47 12.17
C GLU A 162 12.25 -5.25 13.44
N ALA A 163 13.23 -6.16 13.36
CA ALA A 163 13.69 -6.94 14.49
C ALA A 163 14.23 -6.03 15.61
N ALA A 164 15.04 -5.03 15.24
CA ALA A 164 15.59 -4.07 16.20
C ALA A 164 14.50 -3.23 16.89
N ILE A 165 13.45 -2.82 16.17
CA ILE A 165 12.40 -1.94 16.72
C ILE A 165 11.35 -2.73 17.51
N THR A 166 10.93 -3.88 17.00
CA THR A 166 9.87 -4.72 17.60
C THR A 166 10.40 -5.62 18.71
N GLY A 167 11.67 -6.03 18.64
CA GLY A 167 12.28 -7.00 19.55
C GLY A 167 12.12 -8.46 19.11
N TYR A 168 11.41 -8.72 18.00
CA TYR A 168 11.31 -10.06 17.43
C TYR A 168 12.62 -10.51 16.78
N GLY A 169 12.86 -11.82 16.76
CA GLY A 169 13.95 -12.40 15.97
C GLY A 169 13.64 -12.38 14.47
N LEU A 170 14.67 -12.36 13.61
CA LEU A 170 14.48 -12.41 12.15
C LEU A 170 13.66 -13.63 11.71
N GLU A 171 13.97 -14.82 12.21
CA GLU A 171 13.22 -16.04 11.84
C GLU A 171 11.77 -15.99 12.31
N GLU A 172 11.50 -15.33 13.43
CA GLU A 172 10.14 -15.14 13.92
C GLU A 172 9.34 -14.18 13.03
N LEU A 173 9.93 -13.06 12.61
CA LEU A 173 9.32 -12.15 11.64
C LEU A 173 9.00 -12.87 10.33
N ARG A 174 9.94 -13.67 9.82
CA ARG A 174 9.75 -14.47 8.60
C ARG A 174 8.61 -15.46 8.76
N ARG A 175 8.51 -16.12 9.91
CA ARG A 175 7.42 -17.04 10.24
C ARG A 175 6.07 -16.32 10.26
N LEU A 176 5.97 -15.18 10.95
CA LEU A 176 4.75 -14.37 11.05
C LEU A 176 4.25 -13.93 9.66
N LEU A 177 5.14 -13.38 8.83
CA LEU A 177 4.79 -12.96 7.46
C LEU A 177 4.35 -14.14 6.59
N HIS A 178 5.00 -15.30 6.74
CA HIS A 178 4.64 -16.51 6.03
C HIS A 178 3.26 -17.02 6.45
N GLU A 179 3.00 -17.13 7.75
CA GLU A 179 1.74 -17.59 8.32
C GLU A 179 0.57 -16.68 7.92
N GLU A 180 0.73 -15.36 8.00
CA GLU A 180 -0.31 -14.40 7.58
C GLU A 180 -0.56 -14.49 6.07
N SER A 181 0.50 -14.62 5.25
CA SER A 181 0.36 -14.81 3.80
C SER A 181 -0.42 -16.08 3.46
N MET A 182 -0.12 -17.19 4.15
CA MET A 182 -0.79 -18.48 3.97
C MET A 182 -2.25 -18.42 4.42
N ARG A 183 -2.52 -17.84 5.60
CA ARG A 183 -3.87 -17.64 6.16
C ARG A 183 -4.74 -16.85 5.18
N ARG A 184 -4.21 -15.74 4.67
CA ARG A 184 -4.92 -14.83 3.79
C ARG A 184 -5.18 -15.44 2.42
N GLU A 185 -4.19 -16.16 1.89
CA GLU A 185 -4.38 -16.92 0.66
C GLU A 185 -5.43 -18.02 0.84
N ALA A 186 -5.43 -18.76 1.95
CA ALA A 186 -6.45 -19.75 2.26
C ALA A 186 -7.86 -19.14 2.30
N LEU A 187 -8.05 -18.04 3.05
CA LEU A 187 -9.32 -17.31 3.10
C LEU A 187 -9.77 -16.84 1.71
N ARG A 188 -8.84 -16.32 0.91
CA ARG A 188 -9.11 -15.91 -0.47
C ARG A 188 -9.54 -17.10 -1.32
N ARG A 189 -8.94 -18.28 -1.14
CA ARG A 189 -9.31 -19.50 -1.88
C ARG A 189 -10.64 -20.08 -1.42
N THR A 190 -11.00 -19.95 -0.16
CA THR A 190 -12.36 -20.28 0.32
C THR A 190 -13.40 -19.39 -0.37
N ARG A 191 -13.16 -18.07 -0.44
CA ARG A 191 -14.09 -17.12 -1.10
C ARG A 191 -14.07 -17.21 -2.63
N ARG A 192 -12.92 -17.57 -3.21
CA ARG A 192 -12.68 -17.64 -4.66
C ARG A 192 -11.91 -18.93 -4.98
N PRO A 193 -12.59 -20.08 -4.99
CA PRO A 193 -11.95 -21.36 -5.25
C PRO A 193 -11.33 -21.38 -6.64
N ILE A 194 -10.22 -22.10 -6.76
CA ILE A 194 -9.57 -22.33 -8.05
C ILE A 194 -10.46 -23.28 -8.86
N ARG A 195 -11.09 -22.75 -9.91
CA ARG A 195 -12.01 -23.52 -10.76
C ARG A 195 -11.30 -24.35 -11.83
N TYR A 196 -10.07 -23.98 -12.16
CA TYR A 196 -9.35 -24.51 -13.31
C TYR A 196 -7.95 -24.89 -12.88
N LEU A 197 -7.56 -26.11 -13.20
CA LEU A 197 -6.23 -26.64 -12.96
C LEU A 197 -5.63 -27.02 -14.31
N TYR A 198 -4.36 -26.71 -14.53
CA TYR A 198 -3.62 -27.39 -15.57
C TYR A 198 -2.92 -28.61 -15.01
N VAL A 199 -2.78 -29.66 -15.81
CA VAL A 199 -2.14 -30.93 -15.43
C VAL A 199 -1.06 -31.24 -16.45
N CYS A 200 0.10 -31.69 -15.95
CA CYS A 200 1.13 -32.25 -16.80
C CYS A 200 0.74 -33.67 -17.24
N PRO A 201 0.70 -33.99 -18.54
CA PRO A 201 0.34 -35.33 -19.00
C PRO A 201 1.37 -36.40 -18.61
N ASN A 202 2.63 -36.01 -18.37
CA ASN A 202 3.72 -36.92 -18.03
C ASN A 202 3.77 -37.26 -16.52
N CYS A 203 3.89 -36.24 -15.67
CA CYS A 203 4.09 -36.44 -14.23
C CYS A 203 2.82 -36.25 -13.37
N GLY A 204 1.68 -35.88 -13.98
CA GLY A 204 0.42 -35.68 -13.27
C GLY A 204 0.37 -34.44 -12.36
N ASN A 205 1.45 -33.65 -12.27
CA ASN A 205 1.48 -32.44 -11.46
C ASN A 205 0.37 -31.46 -11.84
N GLN A 206 -0.26 -30.89 -10.82
CA GLN A 206 -1.38 -29.95 -10.98
C GLN A 206 -0.92 -28.52 -10.69
N TYR A 207 -1.35 -27.60 -11.55
CA TYR A 207 -0.98 -26.20 -11.53
C TYR A 207 -2.25 -25.34 -11.51
N PRO A 208 -2.54 -24.62 -10.41
CA PRO A 208 -3.65 -23.68 -10.35
C PRO A 208 -3.64 -22.65 -11.48
N ARG A 209 -4.72 -22.58 -12.26
CA ARG A 209 -4.89 -21.54 -13.28
C ARG A 209 -5.34 -20.24 -12.61
N THR A 210 -4.38 -19.49 -12.09
CA THR A 210 -4.61 -18.13 -11.56
C THR A 210 -4.89 -17.11 -12.67
N ARG A 211 -4.33 -17.33 -13.87
CA ARG A 211 -4.62 -16.61 -15.11
C ARG A 211 -4.55 -17.54 -16.31
N ARG A 212 -5.22 -17.20 -17.41
CA ARG A 212 -5.00 -17.88 -18.71
C ARG A 212 -3.57 -17.56 -19.17
N TYR A 213 -2.81 -18.58 -19.54
CA TYR A 213 -1.53 -18.33 -20.21
C TYR A 213 -1.82 -17.83 -21.64
N SER A 214 -1.14 -16.77 -22.05
CA SER A 214 -1.23 -16.23 -23.41
C SER A 214 -0.52 -17.12 -24.44
N GLN A 215 0.48 -17.88 -23.99
CA GLN A 215 1.24 -18.86 -24.76
C GLN A 215 1.12 -20.24 -24.13
N SER A 216 1.45 -21.28 -24.89
CA SER A 216 1.60 -22.62 -24.34
C SER A 216 2.74 -22.67 -23.34
N VAL A 217 2.50 -23.32 -22.20
CA VAL A 217 3.49 -23.55 -21.14
C VAL A 217 3.63 -25.05 -20.90
N SER A 218 4.81 -25.48 -20.45
CA SER A 218 5.10 -26.87 -20.12
C SER A 218 5.44 -27.04 -18.65
N CYS A 219 5.47 -28.29 -18.19
CA CYS A 219 5.79 -28.64 -16.81
C CYS A 219 7.26 -28.35 -16.47
N SER A 220 7.49 -27.35 -15.62
CA SER A 220 8.82 -26.97 -15.13
C SER A 220 9.54 -28.04 -14.28
N LYS A 221 8.78 -29.03 -13.76
CA LYS A 221 9.35 -30.16 -13.01
C LYS A 221 9.92 -31.24 -13.93
N CYS A 222 9.29 -31.46 -15.09
CA CYS A 222 9.77 -32.41 -16.09
C CYS A 222 10.91 -31.83 -16.91
N ASP A 223 10.83 -30.54 -17.26
CA ASP A 223 11.83 -29.84 -18.04
C ASP A 223 11.87 -28.37 -17.62
N LYS A 224 13.06 -27.83 -17.37
CA LYS A 224 13.23 -26.41 -17.01
C LYS A 224 12.97 -25.48 -18.21
N THR A 225 13.08 -25.99 -19.43
CA THR A 225 12.81 -25.27 -20.68
C THR A 225 11.44 -25.63 -21.24
N TYR A 226 10.91 -24.79 -22.14
CA TYR A 226 9.64 -25.10 -22.77
C TYR A 226 9.76 -26.37 -23.62
N ASN A 227 8.94 -27.37 -23.33
CA ASN A 227 8.92 -28.63 -24.05
C ASN A 227 7.47 -29.00 -24.42
N PRO A 228 7.13 -29.09 -25.72
CA PRO A 228 5.76 -29.33 -26.17
C PRO A 228 5.22 -30.70 -25.73
N GLN A 229 6.08 -31.69 -25.47
CA GLN A 229 5.65 -33.00 -24.95
C GLN A 229 5.07 -32.91 -23.53
N TYR A 230 5.53 -31.94 -22.74
CA TYR A 230 5.07 -31.70 -21.37
C TYR A 230 4.15 -30.49 -21.27
N LYS A 231 3.51 -30.11 -22.39
CA LYS A 231 2.55 -29.01 -22.45
C LYS A 231 1.44 -29.25 -21.43
N LEU A 232 1.20 -28.25 -20.59
CA LEU A 232 0.18 -28.32 -19.57
C LEU A 232 -1.22 -28.30 -20.21
N LEU A 233 -2.04 -29.29 -19.86
CA LEU A 233 -3.41 -29.44 -20.38
C LEU A 233 -4.40 -28.96 -19.33
N LEU A 234 -5.50 -28.34 -19.75
CA LEU A 234 -6.56 -27.96 -18.81
C LEU A 234 -7.27 -29.24 -18.33
N ARG A 235 -7.36 -29.42 -17.01
CA ARG A 235 -8.14 -30.51 -16.41
C ARG A 235 -9.62 -30.28 -16.77
N ALA A 236 -10.19 -31.26 -17.47
CA ALA A 236 -11.62 -31.31 -17.74
C ALA A 236 -12.41 -31.45 -16.43
#